data_AF-A0A1F9L6Q3-F1
#
_entry.id   AF-A0A1F9L6Q3-F1
#
_cell.length_a   1.000
_cell.length_b   1.000
_cell.length_c   1.000
_cell.angle_alpha   90.00
_cell.angle_beta   90.00
_cell.angle_gamma   90.00
#
_symmetry.space_group_name_H-M   'P 1'
#
loop_
_entity.id
_entity.type
_entity.pdbx_description
1 polymer ?
#
loop_
_entity_poly.entity_id
_entity_poly.type
_entity_poly.pdbx_seq_one_letter_code
_entity_poly.pdbx_strand_id
1 'polypeptide(L)'
;MNKISQYFLQGLLFLVPVVATIYVVYIVFAKIDSFFTFSIPGLGFLLTIALIIAVGFVSSTLLANNIMLHVDRLFAKTPMVTMLYTSIKDLIDGFVGDKKRFNKPVQVALDADNLVSVLGFITREDLNTLGMDDRVAVYIPQSYNFAANLIIVDRSRVSHLSADPKEVMKFIVSGGVSG
;
A
#
# COMPACT_ATOMS: atom_id res chain seq x y z
N MET A 1 7.01 -40.14 2.17
CA MET A 1 6.23 -39.66 1.01
C MET A 1 6.70 -40.38 -0.24
N ASN A 2 5.79 -40.91 -1.07
CA ASN A 2 6.17 -41.51 -2.34
C ASN A 2 6.63 -40.42 -3.32
N LYS A 3 7.62 -40.71 -4.18
CA LYS A 3 8.19 -39.74 -5.14
C LYS A 3 7.11 -39.05 -6.00
N ILE A 4 6.05 -39.77 -6.35
CA ILE A 4 4.89 -39.24 -7.10
C ILE A 4 4.19 -38.12 -6.31
N SER A 5 3.93 -38.33 -5.02
CA SER A 5 3.30 -37.31 -4.16
C SER A 5 4.19 -36.08 -4.00
N GLN A 6 5.51 -36.26 -3.95
CA GLN A 6 6.46 -35.14 -3.87
C GLN A 6 6.47 -34.30 -5.16
N TYR A 7 6.50 -34.93 -6.34
CA TYR A 7 6.40 -34.21 -7.62
C TYR A 7 5.05 -33.54 -7.80
N PHE A 8 3.95 -34.17 -7.37
CA PHE A 8 2.63 -33.55 -7.36
C PHE A 8 2.59 -32.30 -6.47
N LEU A 9 3.10 -32.38 -5.23
CA LEU A 9 3.16 -31.24 -4.31
C LEU A 9 4.04 -30.10 -4.84
N GLN A 10 5.20 -30.41 -5.42
CA GLN A 10 6.09 -29.41 -6.03
C GLN A 10 5.44 -28.75 -7.25
N GLY A 11 4.83 -29.55 -8.14
CA GLY A 11 4.10 -29.05 -9.29
C GLY A 11 2.90 -28.19 -8.88
N LEU A 12 2.17 -28.59 -7.84
CA LEU A 12 1.07 -27.83 -7.28
C LEU A 12 1.56 -26.49 -6.69
N LEU A 13 2.59 -26.51 -5.85
CA LEU A 13 3.20 -25.30 -5.27
C LEU A 13 3.69 -24.32 -6.33
N PHE A 14 4.20 -24.82 -7.46
CA PHE A 14 4.64 -23.99 -8.57
C PHE A 14 3.48 -23.44 -9.41
N LEU A 15 2.46 -24.27 -9.69
CA LEU A 15 1.32 -23.88 -10.52
C LEU A 15 0.33 -22.97 -9.79
N VAL A 16 0.15 -23.15 -8.48
CA VAL A 16 -0.83 -22.39 -7.69
C VAL A 16 -0.65 -20.88 -7.84
N PRO A 17 0.55 -20.28 -7.69
CA PRO A 17 0.76 -18.86 -7.90
C PRO A 17 0.40 -18.38 -9.32
N VAL A 18 0.74 -19.17 -10.35
CA VAL A 18 0.47 -18.82 -11.75
C VAL A 18 -1.03 -18.85 -12.03
N VAL A 19 -1.70 -19.93 -11.66
CA VAL A 19 -3.14 -20.11 -11.85
C VAL A 19 -3.91 -19.08 -11.02
N ALA A 20 -3.50 -18.82 -9.77
CA ALA A 20 -4.11 -17.79 -8.93
C ALA A 20 -3.99 -16.40 -9.56
N THR A 21 -2.82 -16.05 -10.12
CA THR A 21 -2.62 -14.76 -10.81
C THR A 21 -3.56 -14.63 -12.00
N ILE A 22 -3.62 -15.65 -12.88
CA ILE A 22 -4.51 -15.66 -14.06
C ILE A 22 -5.98 -15.59 -13.63
N TYR A 23 -6.35 -16.31 -12.57
CA TYR A 23 -7.72 -16.35 -12.06
C TYR A 23 -8.16 -15.00 -11.47
N VAL A 24 -7.29 -14.34 -10.69
CA VAL A 24 -7.55 -13.00 -10.15
C VAL A 24 -7.74 -12.00 -11.30
N VAL A 25 -6.86 -12.03 -12.30
CA VAL A 25 -6.98 -11.22 -13.52
C VAL A 25 -8.34 -11.50 -14.17
N TYR A 26 -8.68 -12.76 -14.45
CA TYR A 26 -9.96 -13.12 -15.06
C TYR A 26 -11.18 -12.60 -14.27
N ILE A 27 -11.21 -12.73 -12.94
CA ILE A 27 -12.31 -12.23 -12.10
C ILE A 27 -12.45 -10.71 -12.24
N VAL A 28 -11.35 -9.97 -12.15
CA VAL A 28 -11.37 -8.51 -12.25
C VAL A 28 -11.95 -8.09 -13.60
N PHE A 29 -11.53 -8.75 -14.69
CA PHE A 29 -12.03 -8.48 -16.03
C PHE A 29 -13.52 -8.80 -16.16
N ALA A 30 -13.95 -9.99 -15.74
CA ALA A 30 -15.35 -10.41 -15.83
C ALA A 30 -16.28 -9.51 -15.00
N LYS A 31 -15.84 -9.05 -13.82
CA LYS A 31 -16.60 -8.13 -12.97
C LYS A 31 -16.75 -6.76 -13.60
N ILE A 32 -15.68 -6.20 -14.18
CA ILE A 32 -15.72 -4.91 -14.86
C ILE A 32 -16.61 -4.98 -16.11
N ASP A 33 -16.45 -6.01 -16.95
CA ASP A 33 -17.29 -6.22 -18.13
C ASP A 33 -18.76 -6.40 -17.77
N SER A 34 -19.09 -7.07 -16.66
CA SER A 34 -20.48 -7.23 -16.24
C SER A 34 -21.17 -5.91 -15.86
N PHE A 35 -20.40 -4.87 -15.52
CA PHE A 35 -20.95 -3.54 -15.19
C PHE A 35 -21.38 -2.77 -16.44
N PHE A 36 -20.71 -3.02 -17.56
CA PHE A 36 -21.01 -2.39 -18.84
C PHE A 36 -21.45 -3.48 -19.81
N THR A 37 -22.77 -3.68 -19.96
CA THR A 37 -23.39 -4.74 -20.78
C THR A 37 -22.98 -4.70 -22.27
N PHE A 38 -21.72 -5.02 -22.56
CA PHE A 38 -21.14 -5.01 -23.90
C PHE A 38 -21.13 -6.42 -24.47
N SER A 39 -21.40 -6.53 -25.76
CA SER A 39 -21.42 -7.82 -26.48
C SER A 39 -20.03 -8.38 -26.78
N ILE A 40 -18.96 -7.62 -26.51
CA ILE A 40 -17.57 -7.99 -26.79
C ILE A 40 -16.83 -8.19 -25.46
N PRO A 41 -16.39 -9.42 -25.13
CA PRO A 41 -15.58 -9.68 -23.96
C PRO A 41 -14.27 -8.86 -23.98
N GLY A 42 -13.93 -8.20 -22.88
CA GLY A 42 -12.74 -7.38 -22.69
C GLY A 42 -12.90 -5.89 -23.04
N LEU A 43 -14.02 -5.49 -23.65
CA LEU A 43 -14.24 -4.10 -24.04
C LEU A 43 -14.45 -3.19 -22.83
N GLY A 44 -15.17 -3.66 -21.80
CA GLY A 44 -15.37 -2.92 -20.55
C GLY A 44 -14.06 -2.68 -19.81
N PHE A 45 -13.15 -3.66 -19.84
CA PHE A 45 -11.79 -3.50 -19.29
C PHE A 45 -10.96 -2.45 -20.04
N LEU A 46 -10.92 -2.50 -21.37
CA LEU A 46 -10.20 -1.48 -22.17
C LEU A 46 -10.77 -0.08 -21.94
N LEU A 47 -12.10 0.03 -21.85
CA LEU A 47 -12.79 1.30 -21.58
C LEU A 47 -12.49 1.78 -20.16
N THR A 48 -12.39 0.87 -19.18
CA THR A 48 -11.98 1.19 -17.80
C THR A 48 -10.52 1.65 -17.75
N ILE A 49 -9.59 0.98 -18.45
CA ILE A 49 -8.21 1.44 -18.58
C ILE A 49 -8.18 2.83 -19.22
N ALA A 50 -8.88 3.03 -20.33
CA ALA A 50 -8.94 4.31 -21.02
C ALA A 50 -9.51 5.41 -20.10
N LEU A 51 -10.54 5.11 -19.31
CA LEU A 51 -11.11 6.01 -18.32
C LEU A 51 -10.10 6.33 -17.21
N ILE A 52 -9.41 5.33 -16.65
CA ILE A 52 -8.38 5.54 -15.61
C ILE A 52 -7.25 6.41 -16.15
N ILE A 53 -6.76 6.14 -17.37
CA ILE A 53 -5.73 6.94 -18.04
C ILE A 53 -6.24 8.37 -18.27
N ALA A 54 -7.47 8.53 -18.75
CA ALA A 54 -8.06 9.85 -18.96
C ALA A 54 -8.20 10.64 -17.65
N VAL A 55 -8.66 9.99 -16.57
CA VAL A 55 -8.72 10.59 -15.23
C VAL A 55 -7.32 10.95 -14.74
N GLY A 56 -6.33 10.07 -14.90
CA GLY A 56 -4.94 10.34 -14.55
C GLY A 56 -4.34 11.52 -15.33
N PHE A 57 -4.63 11.61 -16.63
CA PHE A 57 -4.22 12.72 -17.49
C PHE A 57 -4.88 14.05 -17.08
N VAL A 58 -6.18 14.03 -16.76
CA VAL A 58 -6.87 15.21 -16.21
C VAL A 58 -6.26 15.57 -14.84
N SER A 59 -5.93 14.59 -14.01
CA SER A 59 -5.30 14.80 -12.71
C SER A 59 -3.89 15.38 -12.77
N SER A 60 -3.16 15.22 -13.89
CA SER A 60 -1.81 15.76 -14.06
C SER A 60 -1.79 17.17 -14.68
N THR A 61 -2.94 17.70 -15.09
CA THR A 61 -3.08 19.07 -15.60
C THR A 61 -3.48 20.06 -14.50
N LEU A 62 -3.24 21.35 -14.73
CA LEU A 62 -3.57 22.42 -13.77
C LEU A 62 -5.06 22.49 -13.39
N LEU A 63 -5.95 21.85 -14.17
CA LEU A 63 -7.38 21.72 -13.88
C LEU A 63 -7.68 20.77 -12.69
N ALA A 64 -6.76 19.87 -12.35
CA ALA A 64 -6.94 18.88 -11.29
C ALA A 64 -7.31 19.51 -9.95
N ASN A 65 -6.65 20.62 -9.58
CA ASN A 65 -6.89 21.30 -8.31
C ASN A 65 -8.32 21.84 -8.20
N ASN A 66 -8.87 22.40 -9.29
CA ASN A 66 -10.23 22.93 -9.29
C ASN A 66 -11.27 21.80 -9.25
N ILE A 67 -11.06 20.72 -9.99
CA ILE A 67 -11.95 19.55 -9.99
C ILE A 67 -11.96 18.92 -8.58
N MET A 68 -10.79 18.76 -7.96
CA MET A 68 -10.68 18.21 -6.60
C MET A 68 -11.44 19.05 -5.58
N LEU A 69 -11.33 20.38 -5.65
CA LEU A 69 -12.09 21.29 -4.78
C LEU A 69 -13.61 21.17 -4.97
N HIS A 70 -14.08 20.90 -6.18
CA HIS A 70 -15.51 20.69 -6.43
C HIS A 70 -16.00 19.34 -5.90
N VAL A 71 -15.20 18.28 -6.04
CA VAL A 71 -15.47 16.96 -5.46
C VAL A 71 -15.49 17.03 -3.93
N ASP A 72 -14.50 17.69 -3.34
CA ASP A 72 -14.42 17.89 -1.88
C ASP A 72 -15.63 18.69 -1.36
N ARG A 73 -16.06 19.75 -2.06
CA ARG A 73 -17.27 20.51 -1.71
C ARG A 73 -18.56 19.70 -1.87
N LEU A 74 -18.62 18.81 -2.86
CA LEU A 74 -19.78 17.94 -3.06
C LEU A 74 -19.92 16.97 -1.89
N PHE A 75 -18.81 16.36 -1.46
CA PHE A 75 -18.81 15.44 -0.34
C PHE A 75 -18.92 16.15 1.01
N ALA A 76 -18.43 17.38 1.17
CA ALA A 76 -18.52 18.16 2.41
C ALA A 76 -19.96 18.37 2.93
N LYS A 77 -20.98 18.19 2.08
CA LYS A 77 -22.40 18.21 2.48
C LYS A 77 -22.82 16.98 3.30
N THR A 78 -22.01 15.91 3.29
CA THR A 78 -22.28 14.67 3.99
C THR A 78 -21.04 14.27 4.82
N PRO A 79 -20.96 14.72 6.10
CA PRO A 79 -19.77 14.61 6.94
C PRO A 79 -19.18 13.19 7.02
N MET A 80 -20.07 12.18 7.04
CA MET A 80 -19.68 10.77 7.11
C MET A 80 -19.01 10.28 5.82
N VAL A 81 -19.48 10.75 4.66
CA VAL A 81 -18.91 10.39 3.35
C VAL A 81 -17.57 11.08 3.15
N THR A 82 -17.43 12.35 3.57
CA THR A 82 -16.14 13.04 3.56
C THR A 82 -15.11 12.29 4.38
N MET A 83 -15.44 11.90 5.63
CA MET A 83 -14.51 11.17 6.50
C MET A 83 -14.00 9.89 5.83
N LEU A 84 -14.90 9.06 5.30
CA LEU A 84 -14.54 7.82 4.60
C LEU A 84 -13.68 8.10 3.37
N TYR A 85 -14.08 9.06 2.53
CA TYR A 85 -13.34 9.44 1.33
C TYR A 85 -11.93 9.94 1.67
N THR A 86 -11.79 10.85 2.63
CA THR A 86 -10.49 11.39 3.04
C THR A 86 -9.60 10.33 3.68
N SER A 87 -10.16 9.41 4.48
CA SER A 87 -9.37 8.31 5.05
C SER A 87 -8.87 7.35 3.98
N ILE A 88 -9.72 6.99 3.00
CA ILE A 88 -9.31 6.15 1.87
C ILE A 88 -8.24 6.85 1.03
N LYS A 89 -8.44 8.14 0.74
CA LYS A 89 -7.48 8.97 0.00
C LYS A 89 -6.15 9.07 0.74
N ASP A 90 -6.15 9.34 2.03
CA ASP A 90 -4.94 9.42 2.86
C ASP A 90 -4.20 8.08 2.94
N LEU A 91 -4.94 6.96 3.01
CA LEU A 91 -4.36 5.62 2.92
C LEU A 91 -3.67 5.41 1.57
N ILE A 92 -4.38 5.67 0.46
CA ILE A 92 -3.84 5.50 -0.89
C ILE A 92 -2.63 6.42 -1.13
N ASP A 93 -2.71 7.70 -0.76
CA ASP A 93 -1.62 8.68 -0.87
C ASP A 93 -0.41 8.29 0.00
N GLY A 94 -0.63 7.56 1.10
CA GLY A 94 0.44 6.96 1.89
C GLY A 94 1.25 5.91 1.11
N PHE A 95 0.59 5.11 0.27
CA PHE A 95 1.18 4.02 -0.52
C PHE A 95 1.60 4.43 -1.95
N VAL A 96 0.97 5.44 -2.56
CA VAL A 96 1.11 5.81 -3.97
C VAL A 96 1.37 7.32 -4.13
N GLY A 97 2.42 7.68 -4.87
CA GLY A 97 2.73 9.08 -5.26
C GLY A 97 4.11 9.58 -4.82
N ASP A 98 4.54 10.73 -5.34
CA ASP A 98 5.87 11.34 -5.08
C ASP A 98 6.06 11.83 -3.63
N LYS A 99 4.99 11.87 -2.83
CA LYS A 99 4.98 12.20 -1.39
C LYS A 99 4.91 10.95 -0.49
N LYS A 100 5.53 9.84 -0.91
CA LYS A 100 5.54 8.55 -0.20
C LYS A 100 5.77 8.74 1.32
N ARG A 101 4.76 8.48 2.16
CA ARG A 101 4.96 8.45 3.62
C ARG A 101 5.73 7.20 4.08
N PHE A 102 5.95 6.24 3.17
CA PHE A 102 6.74 5.03 3.40
C PHE A 102 8.03 4.98 2.56
N ASN A 103 8.68 6.12 2.30
CA ASN A 103 9.98 6.17 1.59
C ASN A 103 11.20 6.29 2.51
N LYS A 104 11.01 6.39 3.82
CA LYS A 104 12.08 6.52 4.81
C LYS A 104 12.17 5.23 5.63
N PRO A 105 12.76 4.16 5.08
CA PRO A 105 12.95 2.92 5.81
C PRO A 105 13.88 3.17 6.99
N VAL A 106 13.52 2.62 8.14
CA VAL A 106 14.26 2.78 9.38
C VAL A 106 14.32 1.48 10.16
N GLN A 107 15.35 1.37 10.97
CA GLN A 107 15.45 0.41 12.05
C GLN A 107 15.17 1.15 13.36
N VAL A 108 14.35 0.56 14.22
CA VAL A 108 14.00 1.09 15.53
C VAL A 108 14.51 0.13 16.59
N ALA A 109 15.36 0.59 17.48
CA ALA A 109 15.86 -0.19 18.61
C ALA A 109 14.82 -0.26 19.75
N LEU A 110 14.48 -1.48 20.17
CA LEU A 110 13.48 -1.76 21.21
C LEU A 110 14.11 -1.88 22.61
N ASP A 111 15.40 -2.19 22.69
CA ASP A 111 16.16 -2.33 23.93
C ASP A 111 17.21 -1.22 24.07
N ALA A 112 17.86 -1.14 25.24
CA ALA A 112 18.88 -0.11 25.50
C ALA A 112 20.21 -0.41 24.78
N ASP A 113 20.52 -1.70 24.57
CA ASP A 113 21.77 -2.17 23.98
C ASP A 113 21.69 -2.29 22.44
N ASN A 114 20.54 -1.93 21.85
CA ASN A 114 20.24 -2.03 20.42
C ASN A 114 20.42 -3.44 19.84
N LEU A 115 20.26 -4.49 20.66
CA LEU A 115 20.34 -5.89 20.22
C LEU A 115 19.03 -6.36 19.59
N VAL A 116 17.91 -5.73 19.94
CA VAL A 116 16.58 -6.05 19.44
C VAL A 116 16.03 -4.86 18.67
N SER A 117 15.67 -5.08 17.41
CA SER A 117 15.15 -4.01 16.57
C SER A 117 14.01 -4.47 15.67
N VAL A 118 13.20 -3.50 15.24
CA VAL A 118 12.14 -3.68 14.26
C VAL A 118 12.39 -2.76 13.08
N LEU A 119 11.98 -3.21 11.90
CA LEU A 119 12.05 -2.41 10.69
C LEU A 119 10.70 -1.75 10.42
N GLY A 120 10.74 -0.54 9.90
CA GLY A 120 9.55 0.21 9.57
C GLY A 120 9.85 1.44 8.75
N PHE A 121 8.92 2.38 8.78
CA PHE A 121 9.01 3.61 8.00
C PHE A 121 8.61 4.81 8.85
N ILE A 122 9.42 5.88 8.83
CA ILE A 122 9.02 7.12 9.47
C ILE A 122 7.87 7.74 8.69
N THR A 123 6.72 7.86 9.35
CA THR A 123 5.52 8.51 8.78
C THR A 123 5.40 9.96 9.22
N ARG A 124 6.02 10.33 10.36
CA ARG A 124 6.10 11.69 10.86
C ARG A 124 7.37 11.90 11.68
N GLU A 125 8.14 12.91 11.29
CA GLU A 125 9.41 13.27 11.94
C GLU A 125 9.23 14.17 13.17
N ASP A 126 8.12 14.91 13.26
CA ASP A 126 7.91 15.85 14.34
C ASP A 126 6.49 15.69 14.93
N LEU A 127 6.46 15.45 16.24
CA LEU A 127 5.26 15.28 17.06
C LEU A 127 5.07 16.42 18.08
N ASN A 128 5.75 17.55 17.94
CA ASN A 128 5.57 18.75 18.75
C ASN A 128 4.11 19.23 18.76
N THR A 129 3.37 19.03 17.66
CA THR A 129 1.92 19.33 17.58
C THR A 129 1.07 18.51 18.55
N LEU A 130 1.60 17.40 19.06
CA LEU A 130 0.99 16.54 20.06
C LEU A 130 1.63 16.72 21.45
N GLY A 131 2.53 17.69 21.62
CA GLY A 131 3.28 17.92 22.86
C GLY A 131 4.34 16.85 23.16
N MET A 132 4.84 16.19 22.11
CA MET A 132 5.82 15.10 22.22
C MET A 132 7.14 15.50 21.57
N ASP A 133 7.97 16.22 22.33
CA ASP A 133 9.26 16.72 21.87
C ASP A 133 10.25 15.56 21.65
N ASP A 134 11.10 15.69 20.61
CA ASP A 134 12.11 14.71 20.19
C ASP A 134 11.60 13.27 19.94
N ARG A 135 10.30 13.12 19.69
CA ARG A 135 9.65 11.86 19.33
C ARG A 135 9.30 11.80 17.86
N VAL A 136 9.38 10.60 17.28
CA VAL A 136 8.99 10.33 15.89
C VAL A 136 7.93 9.22 15.82
N ALA A 137 7.08 9.29 14.80
CA ALA A 137 6.07 8.28 14.52
C ALA A 137 6.58 7.30 13.45
N VAL A 138 6.70 6.04 13.82
CA VAL A 138 7.15 4.97 12.94
C VAL A 138 6.02 3.98 12.70
N TYR A 139 5.79 3.67 11.44
CA TYR A 139 4.87 2.62 11.00
C TYR A 139 5.63 1.31 10.86
N ILE A 140 5.18 0.27 11.57
CA ILE A 140 5.77 -1.07 11.59
C ILE A 140 4.79 -2.04 10.92
N PRO A 141 5.02 -2.42 9.64
CA PRO A 141 4.20 -3.41 8.96
C PRO A 141 4.26 -4.78 9.66
N GLN A 142 3.14 -5.51 9.63
CA GLN A 142 3.07 -6.87 10.15
C GLN A 142 3.31 -7.88 9.02
N SER A 143 4.19 -8.84 9.24
CA SER A 143 4.48 -9.91 8.28
C SER A 143 3.25 -10.78 8.02
N TYR A 144 3.06 -11.17 6.76
CA TYR A 144 1.90 -11.93 6.27
C TYR A 144 0.53 -11.32 6.59
N ASN A 145 0.47 -10.01 6.87
CA ASN A 145 -0.77 -9.30 7.12
C ASN A 145 -0.77 -7.95 6.38
N PHE A 146 -1.96 -7.46 6.02
CA PHE A 146 -2.13 -6.10 5.51
C PHE A 146 -2.53 -5.15 6.65
N ALA A 147 -1.71 -5.15 7.70
CA ALA A 147 -1.87 -4.34 8.90
C ALA A 147 -0.51 -3.92 9.45
N ALA A 148 -0.52 -3.02 10.42
CA ALA A 148 0.70 -2.47 11.01
C ALA A 148 0.41 -1.87 12.38
N ASN A 149 1.49 -1.67 13.12
CA ASN A 149 1.48 -0.90 14.35
C ASN A 149 2.06 0.49 14.09
N LEU A 150 1.42 1.52 14.65
CA LEU A 150 2.04 2.82 14.87
C LEU A 150 2.79 2.76 16.20
N ILE A 151 4.07 3.11 16.19
CA ILE A 151 4.84 3.32 17.42
C ILE A 151 5.39 4.74 17.47
N ILE A 152 5.48 5.27 18.68
CA ILE A 152 6.12 6.56 18.96
C ILE A 152 7.38 6.29 19.76
N VAL A 153 8.52 6.73 19.26
CA VAL A 153 9.84 6.44 19.84
C VAL A 153 10.71 7.68 19.86
N ASP A 154 11.69 7.70 20.77
CA ASP A 154 12.71 8.76 20.78
C ASP A 154 13.47 8.76 19.46
N ARG A 155 13.72 9.95 18.90
CA ARG A 155 14.47 10.11 17.65
C ARG A 155 15.85 9.42 17.71
N SER A 156 16.48 9.39 18.88
CA SER A 156 17.77 8.72 19.12
C SER A 156 17.74 7.20 18.96
N ARG A 157 16.56 6.57 19.04
CA ARG A 157 16.37 5.11 18.87
C ARG A 157 16.12 4.70 17.42
N VAL A 158 16.12 5.65 16.50
CA VAL A 158 15.79 5.43 15.09
C VAL A 158 17.01 5.66 14.21
N SER A 159 17.37 4.65 13.42
CA SER A 159 18.43 4.73 12.41
C SER A 159 17.85 4.57 11.01
N HIS A 160 18.28 5.42 10.08
CA HIS A 160 17.87 5.32 8.69
C HIS A 160 18.56 4.15 7.99
N LEU A 161 17.79 3.41 7.19
CA LEU A 161 18.32 2.38 6.31
C LEU A 161 18.60 2.96 4.93
N SER A 162 19.74 2.56 4.34
CA SER A 162 20.12 2.95 2.97
C SER A 162 19.50 2.07 1.88
N ALA A 163 18.72 1.06 2.25
CA ALA A 163 18.11 0.11 1.33
C ALA A 163 16.90 0.71 0.58
N ASP A 164 16.55 0.14 -0.59
CA ASP A 164 15.38 0.59 -1.33
C ASP A 164 14.10 0.37 -0.49
N PRO A 165 13.22 1.38 -0.35
CA PRO A 165 12.00 1.26 0.44
C PRO A 165 11.11 0.06 0.04
N LYS A 166 11.08 -0.31 -1.25
CA LYS A 166 10.29 -1.45 -1.72
C LYS A 166 10.90 -2.78 -1.28
N GLU A 167 12.23 -2.88 -1.30
CA GLU A 167 12.94 -4.07 -0.81
C GLU A 167 12.72 -4.24 0.70
N VAL A 168 12.82 -3.15 1.48
CA VAL A 168 12.53 -3.19 2.91
C VAL A 168 11.08 -3.58 3.18
N MET A 169 10.12 -3.04 2.42
CA MET A 169 8.71 -3.44 2.55
C MET A 169 8.51 -4.93 2.25
N LYS A 170 9.11 -5.43 1.16
CA LYS A 170 9.05 -6.85 0.78
C LYS A 170 9.68 -7.74 1.86
N PHE A 171 10.82 -7.33 2.41
CA PHE A 171 11.49 -8.03 3.51
C PHE A 171 10.60 -8.13 4.75
N ILE A 172 10.00 -7.02 5.19
CA ILE A 172 9.10 -7.01 6.36
C ILE A 172 7.85 -7.85 6.11
N VAL A 173 7.16 -7.66 4.98
CA VAL A 173 5.90 -8.35 4.70
C VAL A 173 6.11 -9.86 4.54
N SER A 174 7.26 -10.29 4.02
CA SER A 174 7.62 -11.70 3.91
C SER A 174 8.13 -12.34 5.20
N GLY A 175 8.18 -11.61 6.32
CA GLY A 175 8.73 -12.12 7.59
C GLY A 175 10.23 -12.37 7.53
N GLY A 176 10.95 -11.66 6.67
CA GLY A 176 12.39 -11.80 6.46
C GLY A 176 12.79 -12.95 5.53
N VAL A 177 11.83 -13.68 4.95
CA VAL A 177 12.11 -14.83 4.06
C VAL A 177 12.58 -14.36 2.68
N SER A 178 12.12 -13.19 2.22
CA SER A 178 12.53 -12.63 0.93
C SER A 178 12.93 -11.16 1.07
N GLY A 179 14.19 -10.86 0.78
CA GLY A 179 14.71 -9.51 0.48
C GLY A 179 15.11 -9.50 -0.97
#